data_AF-A0A4Y2PLA3-F1
#
_entry.id   AF-A0A4Y2PLA3-F1
#
_cell.length_a   1.000
_cell.length_b   1.000
_cell.length_c   1.000
_cell.angle_alpha   90.00
_cell.angle_beta   90.00
_cell.angle_gamma   90.00
#
_symmetry.space_group_name_H-M   'P 1'
#
loop_
_entity.id
_entity.type
_entity.pdbx_description
1 polymer ?
#
loop_
_entity_poly.entity_id
_entity_poly.type
_entity_poly.pdbx_seq_one_letter_code
_entity_poly.pdbx_strand_id
1 'polypeptide(L)'
;STQHHERTFDGKNVLSQRLCFEGCEPCSNAEKKFRMETDISVEALTMTTENRWSLSEIKKAQLEDTDIRPILKMKLNSADRPSWQEIAQESPATK
;
A
#
# COMPACT_ATOMS: atom_id res chain seq x y z
N SER A 1 6.95 -62.50 25.39
CA SER A 1 8.12 -61.61 25.56
C SER A 1 7.99 -60.39 24.69
N THR A 2 7.70 -59.27 25.31
CA THR A 2 7.70 -57.92 24.75
C THR A 2 9.12 -57.56 24.29
N GLN A 3 9.34 -57.34 22.99
CA GLN A 3 10.54 -56.66 22.49
C GLN A 3 10.20 -55.18 22.30
N HIS A 4 10.53 -54.37 23.30
CA HIS A 4 10.68 -52.93 23.16
C HIS A 4 12.07 -52.69 22.56
N HIS A 5 12.14 -52.22 21.31
CA HIS A 5 13.40 -51.72 20.77
C HIS A 5 13.49 -50.22 21.09
N GLU A 6 14.29 -49.89 22.10
CA GLU A 6 14.71 -48.52 22.39
C GLU A 6 15.40 -47.93 21.15
N ARG A 7 15.05 -46.69 20.79
CA ARG A 7 15.69 -45.96 19.70
C ARG A 7 16.48 -44.81 20.33
N THR A 8 17.80 -44.99 20.39
CA THR A 8 18.78 -43.97 20.78
C THR A 8 18.66 -42.76 19.85
N PHE A 9 18.34 -41.59 20.39
CA PHE A 9 18.31 -40.33 19.66
C PHE A 9 19.69 -39.68 19.77
N ASP A 10 20.50 -39.84 18.72
CA ASP A 10 21.77 -39.14 18.58
C ASP A 10 21.51 -37.69 18.11
N GLY A 11 22.09 -36.75 18.84
CA GLY A 11 21.84 -35.34 18.68
C GLY A 11 22.58 -34.77 17.48
N LYS A 12 21.81 -34.18 16.55
CA LYS A 12 22.08 -32.97 15.74
C LYS A 12 21.43 -33.12 14.36
N ASN A 13 20.23 -32.56 14.18
CA ASN A 13 20.06 -31.60 13.08
C ASN A 13 18.88 -30.66 13.31
N VAL A 14 19.14 -29.42 12.93
CA VAL A 14 18.26 -28.27 12.86
C VAL A 14 17.11 -28.56 11.89
N LEU A 15 15.96 -27.90 12.15
CA LEU A 15 14.65 -28.01 11.47
C LEU A 15 13.71 -29.04 12.09
N SER A 16 13.25 -28.78 13.32
CA SER A 16 11.96 -29.31 13.78
C SER A 16 10.81 -28.56 13.07
N GLN A 17 10.78 -28.62 11.73
CA GLN A 17 9.54 -28.37 11.02
C GLN A 17 8.65 -29.54 11.38
N ARG A 18 7.75 -29.32 12.34
CA ARG A 18 6.73 -30.30 12.70
C ARG A 18 6.02 -30.67 11.41
N LEU A 19 6.30 -31.87 10.89
CA LEU A 19 5.50 -32.51 9.87
C LEU A 19 4.14 -32.76 10.52
N CYS A 20 3.23 -31.81 10.39
CA CYS A 20 1.84 -32.03 10.76
C CYS A 20 1.34 -33.19 9.90
N PHE A 21 0.91 -34.27 10.56
CA PHE A 21 0.37 -35.43 9.86
C PHE A 21 -0.90 -35.04 9.12
N GLU A 22 -1.11 -35.61 7.94
CA GLU A 22 -2.30 -35.40 7.11
C GLU A 22 -3.52 -35.93 7.86
N GLY A 23 -4.36 -35.01 8.35
CA GLY A 23 -5.44 -35.29 9.31
C GLY A 23 -5.37 -34.46 10.61
N CYS A 24 -4.34 -33.63 10.80
CA CYS A 24 -4.35 -32.63 11.85
C CYS A 24 -5.36 -31.53 11.48
N GLU A 25 -6.32 -31.23 12.37
CA GLU A 25 -7.11 -29.99 12.31
C GLU A 25 -6.18 -28.83 11.97
N PRO A 26 -6.60 -27.86 11.11
CA PRO A 26 -5.73 -26.78 10.70
C PRO A 26 -5.07 -26.19 11.94
N CYS A 27 -3.73 -26.26 11.99
CA CYS A 27 -2.98 -25.66 13.08
C CYS A 27 -3.25 -24.15 13.04
N SER A 28 -4.27 -23.75 13.79
CA SER A 28 -5.10 -22.55 13.59
C SER A 28 -4.32 -21.23 13.68
N ASN A 29 -3.08 -21.28 14.17
CA ASN A 29 -2.21 -20.10 14.28
C ASN A 29 -1.79 -19.50 12.93
N ALA A 30 -1.66 -20.30 11.87
CA ALA A 30 -1.28 -19.78 10.55
C ALA A 30 -2.48 -19.16 9.81
N GLU A 31 -3.62 -19.83 9.86
CA GLU A 31 -4.86 -19.38 9.20
C GLU A 31 -5.44 -18.13 9.86
N LYS A 32 -5.38 -18.03 11.20
CA LYS A 32 -5.83 -16.84 11.94
C LYS A 32 -4.98 -15.62 11.62
N LYS A 33 -3.65 -15.78 11.47
CA LYS A 33 -2.75 -14.71 11.02
C LYS A 33 -3.06 -14.28 9.59
N PHE A 34 -3.25 -15.23 8.68
CA PHE A 34 -3.55 -14.91 7.28
C PHE A 34 -4.89 -14.18 7.12
N ARG A 35 -5.93 -14.59 7.86
CA ARG A 35 -7.22 -13.86 7.87
C ARG A 35 -7.06 -12.43 8.39
N MET A 36 -6.34 -12.23 9.50
CA MET A 36 -6.12 -10.89 10.07
C MET A 36 -5.29 -10.00 9.14
N GLU A 37 -4.21 -10.52 8.55
CA GLU A 37 -3.38 -9.76 7.59
C GLU A 37 -4.16 -9.41 6.32
N THR A 38 -5.03 -10.30 5.85
CA THR A 38 -5.90 -10.04 4.69
C THR A 38 -6.95 -8.99 5.02
N ASP A 39 -7.59 -9.06 6.18
CA ASP A 39 -8.59 -8.09 6.66
C ASP A 39 -7.99 -6.68 6.78
N ILE A 40 -6.79 -6.58 7.36
CA ILE A 40 -6.02 -5.33 7.44
C ILE A 40 -5.62 -4.84 6.05
N SER A 41 -5.21 -5.72 5.14
CA SER A 41 -4.83 -5.33 3.77
C SER A 41 -6.02 -4.79 2.97
N VAL A 42 -7.21 -5.36 3.20
CA VAL A 42 -8.45 -4.94 2.54
C VAL A 42 -8.93 -3.62 3.11
N GLU A 43 -8.93 -3.46 4.44
CA GLU A 43 -9.30 -2.21 5.11
C GLU A 43 -8.34 -1.06 4.76
N ALA A 44 -7.03 -1.34 4.69
CA ALA A 44 -6.05 -0.35 4.23
C ALA A 44 -6.29 0.04 2.77
N LEU A 45 -6.64 -0.91 1.89
CA LEU A 45 -6.94 -0.65 0.48
C LEU A 45 -8.23 0.15 0.30
N THR A 46 -9.28 -0.13 1.07
CA THR A 46 -10.54 0.63 1.05
C THR A 46 -10.34 2.04 1.58
N MET A 47 -9.61 2.22 2.69
CA MET A 47 -9.27 3.54 3.23
C MET A 47 -8.44 4.39 2.25
N THR A 48 -7.54 3.75 1.49
CA THR A 48 -6.74 4.44 0.45
C THR A 48 -7.59 4.84 -0.76
N THR A 49 -8.72 4.16 -0.98
CA THR A 49 -9.65 4.43 -2.09
C THR A 49 -10.68 5.49 -1.70
N GLU A 50 -11.17 5.46 -0.46
CA GLU A 50 -12.20 6.38 0.04
C GLU A 50 -11.69 7.81 0.23
N ASN A 51 -10.41 8.01 0.55
CA ASN A 51 -9.81 9.34 0.73
C ASN A 51 -9.09 9.85 -0.54
N ARG A 52 -9.27 9.20 -1.69
CA ARG A 52 -8.58 9.61 -2.92
C ARG A 52 -9.48 10.48 -3.76
N TRP A 53 -9.24 11.80 -3.74
CA TRP A 53 -9.84 12.69 -4.72
C TRP A 53 -9.55 12.20 -6.13
N SER A 54 -10.58 12.16 -6.97
CA SER A 54 -10.41 11.88 -8.38
C SER A 54 -9.57 12.97 -9.04
N LEU A 55 -8.88 12.65 -10.14
CA LEU A 55 -8.14 13.65 -10.92
C LEU A 55 -9.04 14.81 -11.37
N SER A 56 -10.34 14.54 -11.59
CA SER A 56 -11.32 15.56 -11.95
C SER A 56 -11.62 16.53 -10.80
N GLU A 57 -11.67 16.04 -9.56
CA GLU A 57 -11.87 16.84 -8.35
C GLU A 57 -10.64 17.67 -8.04
N ILE A 58 -9.44 17.07 -8.14
CA ILE A 58 -8.17 17.80 -7.99
C ILE A 58 -8.08 18.93 -9.02
N LYS A 59 -8.37 18.64 -10.29
CA LYS A 59 -8.34 19.66 -11.36
C LYS A 59 -9.37 20.77 -11.13
N LYS A 60 -10.56 20.43 -10.62
CA LYS A 60 -11.58 21.43 -10.28
C LYS A 60 -11.13 22.31 -9.12
N ALA A 61 -10.65 21.73 -8.02
CA ALA A 61 -10.15 22.47 -6.87
C ALA A 61 -9.01 23.44 -7.25
N GLN A 62 -8.09 23.02 -8.12
CA GLN A 62 -7.03 23.89 -8.62
C GLN A 62 -7.53 25.04 -9.51
N LEU A 63 -8.67 24.88 -10.19
CA LEU A 63 -9.29 25.95 -10.99
C LEU A 63 -10.09 26.94 -10.14
N GLU A 64 -10.58 26.51 -8.98
CA GLU A 64 -11.26 27.37 -7.99
C GLU A 64 -10.27 28.20 -7.19
N ASP A 65 -9.05 27.68 -6.99
CA ASP A 65 -7.94 28.39 -6.37
C ASP A 65 -7.57 29.65 -7.21
N THR A 66 -7.66 30.82 -6.58
CA THR A 66 -7.43 32.11 -7.25
C THR A 66 -5.97 32.31 -7.62
N ASP A 67 -5.05 31.68 -6.88
CA ASP A 67 -3.61 31.83 -7.06
C ASP A 67 -3.07 30.85 -8.10
N ILE A 68 -3.68 29.67 -8.20
CA ILE A 68 -3.29 28.62 -9.15
C ILE A 68 -3.99 28.80 -10.51
N ARG A 69 -5.22 29.33 -10.54
CA ARG A 69 -6.02 29.51 -11.77
C ARG A 69 -5.30 30.29 -12.89
N PRO A 70 -4.58 31.40 -12.64
CA PRO A 70 -3.81 32.12 -13.67
C PRO A 70 -2.75 31.24 -14.33
N ILE A 71 -2.00 30.49 -13.52
CA ILE A 71 -0.93 29.59 -13.97
C ILE A 71 -1.49 28.46 -14.84
N LEU A 72 -2.62 27.86 -14.41
CA LEU A 72 -3.29 26.82 -15.20
C LEU A 72 -3.83 27.35 -16.53
N LYS A 73 -4.40 28.55 -16.56
CA LYS A 73 -4.85 29.19 -17.80
C LYS A 73 -3.69 29.46 -18.74
N MET A 74 -2.58 29.99 -18.24
CA MET A 74 -1.39 30.23 -19.05
C MET A 74 -0.86 28.94 -19.68
N LYS A 75 -0.82 27.84 -18.91
CA LYS A 75 -0.44 26.52 -19.42
C LYS A 75 -1.39 25.96 -20.47
N LEU A 76 -2.69 26.27 -20.40
CA LEU A 76 -3.69 25.81 -21.37
C LEU A 76 -3.71 26.66 -22.66
N ASN A 77 -3.36 27.94 -22.55
CA ASN A 77 -3.37 28.88 -23.68
C ASN A 77 -2.06 28.88 -24.48
N SER A 78 -0.99 28.28 -23.95
CA SER A 78 0.31 28.19 -24.62
C SER A 78 0.49 26.84 -25.30
N ALA A 79 0.94 26.85 -26.56
CA ALA A 79 1.35 25.64 -27.28
C ALA A 79 2.68 25.09 -26.73
N ASP A 80 3.56 25.99 -26.29
CA ASP A 80 4.87 25.68 -25.75
C ASP A 80 4.88 25.74 -24.22
N ARG A 81 5.85 25.05 -23.60
CA ARG A 81 6.01 25.07 -22.15
C ARG A 81 6.45 26.49 -21.71
N PRO A 82 5.69 27.17 -20.84
CA PRO A 82 6.10 28.48 -20.34
C PRO A 82 7.37 28.40 -19.51
N SER A 83 8.17 29.47 -19.55
CA SER A 83 9.39 29.61 -18.76
C SER A 83 9.08 29.78 -17.27
N TRP A 84 10.09 29.52 -16.42
CA TRP A 84 9.96 29.75 -14.97
C TRP A 84 9.74 31.22 -14.62
N GLN A 85 10.28 32.15 -15.40
CA GLN A 85 10.13 33.58 -15.18
C GLN A 85 8.68 34.02 -15.42
N GLU A 86 8.07 33.55 -16.51
CA GLU A 86 6.66 33.84 -16.82
C GLU A 86 5.72 33.26 -15.75
N ILE A 87 6.00 32.04 -15.27
CA ILE A 87 5.21 31.42 -14.19
C ILE A 87 5.33 32.23 -12.88
N ALA A 88 6.53 32.68 -12.54
CA ALA A 88 6.75 33.48 -11.34
C ALA A 88 6.07 34.85 -11.43
N GLN A 89 6.00 35.46 -12.62
CA GLN A 89 5.31 36.74 -12.83
C GLN A 89 3.79 36.64 -12.64
N GLU A 90 3.19 35.53 -13.07
CA GLU A 90 1.75 35.28 -12.90
C GLU A 90 1.39 34.77 -11.49
N SER A 91 2.39 34.34 -10.70
CA SER A 91 2.18 33.85 -9.35
C SER A 91 1.92 35.02 -8.37
N PRO A 92 0.84 34.97 -7.58
CA PRO A 92 0.49 36.07 -6.66
C PRO A 92 1.39 36.16 -5.42
N ALA A 93 2.29 35.20 -5.21
CA ALA A 93 3.27 35.17 -4.12
C ALA A 93 4.29 36.34 -4.16
N THR A 94 4.25 37.17 -5.19
CA THR A 94 5.23 38.24 -5.47
C THR A 94 4.71 39.65 -5.14
N LYS A 95 3.56 39.79 -4.46
CA LYS A 95 3.03 41.07 -3.95
C LYS A 95 3.43 41.32 -2.50
#